data_AF-A0A6G8RXE5-F1
#
_entry.id   AF-A0A6G8RXE5-F1
#
_cell.length_a   1.000
_cell.length_b   1.000
_cell.length_c   1.000
_cell.angle_alpha   90.00
_cell.angle_beta   90.00
_cell.angle_gamma   90.00
#
_symmetry.space_group_name_H-M   'P 1'
#
loop_
_entity.id
_entity.type
_entity.pdbx_description
1 polymer ?
#
loop_
_entity_poly.entity_id
_entity_poly.type
_entity_poly.pdbx_seq_one_letter_code
_entity_poly.pdbx_strand_id
1 'polypeptide(L)'
;MQKKPLNKQEISPELKTWLYASGSLTQQLTDLAGGQFKVQLIREKFQRLNLIDAVWMKAPHHHTSWVRESYLYGSGAEPWVKAKSIFPIQSLYKRARIFKHIGRKPIGWFLFQRTTPDCERRVLLLDDGWTRQSCYTWHGCKFIVQETFLPAFERYLQDH
;
A
#
# COMPACT_ATOMS: atom_id res chain seq x y z
N MET A 1 -26.90 4.52 19.15
CA MET A 1 -25.50 4.04 19.19
C MET A 1 -24.60 5.25 19.26
N GLN A 2 -23.88 5.43 20.37
CA GLN A 2 -23.05 6.61 20.63
C GLN A 2 -21.85 6.62 19.68
N LYS A 3 -21.72 7.67 18.88
CA LYS A 3 -20.49 7.97 18.14
C LYS A 3 -19.42 8.32 19.18
N LYS A 4 -18.51 7.40 19.49
CA LYS A 4 -17.29 7.75 20.21
C LYS A 4 -16.58 8.85 19.41
N PRO A 5 -16.13 9.95 20.04
CA PRO A 5 -15.36 10.95 19.35
C PRO A 5 -14.12 10.27 18.79
N LEU A 6 -13.92 10.39 17.48
CA LEU A 6 -12.73 9.91 16.79
C LEU A 6 -11.57 10.68 17.41
N ASN A 7 -10.77 10.00 18.24
CA ASN A 7 -9.56 10.57 18.82
C ASN A 7 -8.77 11.11 17.62
N LYS A 8 -8.54 12.42 17.56
CA LYS A 8 -7.66 13.03 16.55
C LYS A 8 -6.25 12.54 16.91
N GLN A 9 -5.90 11.32 16.51
CA GLN A 9 -4.51 10.93 16.43
C GLN A 9 -3.87 11.94 15.49
N GLU A 10 -2.98 12.79 16.00
CA GLU A 10 -2.21 13.68 15.15
C GLU A 10 -1.13 12.87 14.44
N ILE A 11 -0.85 13.22 13.19
CA ILE A 11 0.23 12.58 12.43
C ILE A 11 1.55 13.05 13.05
N SER A 12 2.38 12.13 13.54
CA SER A 12 3.71 12.51 14.03
C SER A 12 4.57 13.11 12.91
N PRO A 13 5.48 14.05 13.20
CA PRO A 13 6.36 14.62 12.18
C PRO A 13 7.15 13.56 11.39
N GLU A 14 7.63 12.53 12.08
CA GLU A 14 8.39 11.42 11.52
C GLU A 14 7.50 10.63 10.55
N LEU A 15 6.32 10.21 10.99
CA LEU A 15 5.37 9.46 10.18
C LEU A 15 4.88 10.25 8.96
N LYS A 16 4.76 11.58 9.08
CA LYS A 16 4.39 12.46 7.97
C LYS A 16 5.36 12.31 6.80
N THR A 17 6.67 12.19 7.06
CA THR A 17 7.65 11.99 5.99
C THR A 17 7.36 10.73 5.17
N TRP A 18 6.94 9.65 5.83
CA TRP A 18 6.59 8.37 5.20
C TRP A 18 5.25 8.41 4.46
N LEU A 19 4.24 9.07 5.03
CA LEU A 19 2.91 9.19 4.41
C LEU A 19 2.96 9.94 3.07
N TYR A 20 3.85 10.93 2.95
CA TYR A 20 3.98 11.77 1.76
C TYR A 20 5.17 11.42 0.86
N ALA A 21 6.07 10.53 1.29
CA ALA A 21 7.25 10.14 0.52
C ALA A 21 6.89 9.68 -0.91
N SER A 22 7.61 10.21 -1.89
CA SER A 22 7.58 9.72 -3.27
C SER A 22 8.46 8.47 -3.42
N GLY A 23 8.34 7.75 -4.53
CA GLY A 23 9.16 6.56 -4.80
C GLY A 23 8.67 5.27 -4.11
N SER A 24 9.58 4.29 -4.04
CA SER A 24 9.29 2.92 -3.58
C SER A 24 9.34 2.81 -2.06
N LEU A 25 8.20 2.53 -1.41
CA LEU A 25 8.18 2.22 0.03
C LEU A 25 9.09 1.05 0.37
N THR A 26 9.11 0.04 -0.51
CA THR A 26 9.96 -1.13 -0.34
C THR A 26 11.42 -0.73 -0.21
N GLN A 27 11.91 0.16 -1.07
CA GLN A 27 13.30 0.60 -1.03
C GLN A 27 13.57 1.37 0.26
N GLN A 28 12.70 2.33 0.60
CA GLN A 28 12.83 3.14 1.82
C GLN A 28 12.85 2.30 3.09
N LEU A 29 11.96 1.31 3.22
CA LEU A 29 11.94 0.40 4.36
C LEU A 29 13.17 -0.51 4.39
N THR A 30 13.65 -0.96 3.22
CA THR A 30 14.88 -1.77 3.12
C THR A 30 16.10 -0.97 3.58
N ASP A 31 16.21 0.28 3.15
CA ASP A 31 17.32 1.17 3.51
C ASP A 31 17.28 1.48 5.01
N LEU A 32 16.10 1.82 5.55
CA LEU A 32 15.89 2.09 6.98
C LEU A 32 16.28 0.88 7.86
N ALA A 33 16.01 -0.33 7.38
CA ALA A 33 16.28 -1.57 8.08
C ALA A 33 17.69 -2.14 7.81
N GLY A 34 18.61 -1.35 7.24
CA GLY A 34 19.99 -1.80 6.98
C GLY A 34 20.06 -2.97 5.98
N GLY A 35 19.19 -2.99 4.98
CA GLY A 35 19.09 -4.06 3.99
C GLY A 35 18.13 -5.20 4.36
N GLN A 36 17.57 -5.21 5.58
CA GLN A 36 16.63 -6.24 6.01
C GLN A 36 15.20 -5.89 5.58
N PHE A 37 14.62 -6.72 4.71
CA PHE A 37 13.23 -6.51 4.31
C PHE A 37 12.55 -7.83 3.97
N LYS A 38 11.33 -8.01 4.49
CA LYS A 38 10.54 -9.22 4.25
C LYS A 38 9.08 -8.90 3.99
N VAL A 39 8.52 -9.55 2.97
CA VAL A 39 7.09 -9.55 2.68
C VAL A 39 6.48 -10.86 3.16
N GLN A 40 5.42 -10.76 3.97
CA GLN A 40 4.56 -11.89 4.31
C GLN A 40 3.22 -11.72 3.62
N LEU A 41 2.91 -12.62 2.69
CA LEU A 41 1.60 -12.67 2.04
C LEU A 41 0.54 -13.15 3.05
N ILE A 42 -0.55 -12.40 3.17
CA ILE A 42 -1.65 -12.73 4.08
C ILE A 42 -2.81 -13.36 3.32
N ARG A 43 -3.24 -12.72 2.23
CA ARG A 43 -4.28 -13.28 1.37
C ARG A 43 -4.26 -12.68 -0.04
N GLU A 44 -4.76 -13.47 -0.98
CA GLU A 44 -5.00 -13.07 -2.35
C GLU A 44 -6.41 -13.55 -2.73
N LYS A 45 -7.26 -12.64 -3.20
CA LYS A 45 -8.64 -12.98 -3.56
C LYS A 45 -9.18 -12.07 -4.65
N PHE A 46 -10.18 -12.57 -5.36
CA PHE A 46 -11.02 -11.73 -6.21
C PHE A 46 -12.14 -11.12 -5.37
N GLN A 47 -12.39 -9.83 -5.52
CA GLN A 47 -13.51 -9.14 -4.89
C GLN A 47 -13.97 -7.96 -5.75
N ARG A 48 -15.23 -7.53 -5.57
CA ARG A 48 -15.72 -6.30 -6.19
C ARG A 48 -15.02 -5.08 -5.60
N LEU A 49 -14.85 -4.06 -6.44
CA LEU A 49 -14.43 -2.73 -6.01
C LEU A 49 -15.54 -2.06 -5.19
N ASN A 50 -15.14 -1.36 -4.13
CA ASN A 50 -16.07 -0.43 -3.50
C ASN A 50 -16.25 0.80 -4.40
N LEU A 51 -17.35 1.53 -4.20
CA LEU A 51 -17.70 2.66 -5.06
C LEU A 51 -16.65 3.78 -5.03
N ILE A 52 -16.08 4.06 -3.85
CA ILE A 52 -15.10 5.13 -3.65
C ILE A 52 -13.83 4.86 -4.48
N ASP A 53 -13.31 3.63 -4.41
CA ASP A 53 -12.10 3.21 -5.11
C ASP A 53 -12.36 3.06 -6.62
N ALA A 54 -13.56 2.62 -7.02
CA ALA A 54 -13.96 2.55 -8.43
C ALA A 54 -13.99 3.94 -9.09
N VAL A 55 -14.65 4.91 -8.43
CA VAL A 55 -14.71 6.29 -8.90
C VAL A 55 -13.31 6.89 -8.97
N TRP A 56 -12.48 6.69 -7.94
CA TRP A 56 -11.13 7.23 -7.93
C TRP A 56 -10.24 6.65 -9.04
N MET A 57 -10.33 5.34 -9.31
CA MET A 57 -9.62 4.72 -10.43
C MET A 57 -10.21 5.05 -11.81
N LYS A 58 -11.37 5.71 -11.88
CA LYS A 58 -12.17 5.84 -13.11
C LYS A 58 -12.47 4.47 -13.74
N ALA A 59 -12.76 3.49 -12.89
CA ALA A 59 -13.04 2.11 -13.28
C ALA A 59 -14.53 1.77 -13.06
N PRO A 60 -15.14 0.88 -13.87
CA PRO A 60 -16.52 0.45 -13.65
C PRO A 60 -16.66 -0.27 -12.30
N HIS A 61 -17.60 0.19 -11.46
CA HIS A 61 -17.79 -0.32 -10.09
C HIS A 61 -18.23 -1.79 -10.03
N HIS A 62 -18.85 -2.31 -11.09
CA HIS A 62 -19.28 -3.71 -11.19
C HIS A 62 -18.13 -4.68 -11.50
N HIS A 63 -16.94 -4.16 -11.82
CA HIS A 63 -15.80 -5.01 -12.13
C HIS A 63 -15.16 -5.62 -10.89
N THR A 64 -14.70 -6.85 -11.08
CA THR A 64 -13.93 -7.59 -10.10
C THR A 64 -12.48 -7.08 -10.12
N SER A 65 -11.87 -7.06 -8.94
CA SER A 65 -10.45 -6.79 -8.75
C SER A 65 -9.79 -7.98 -8.08
N TRP A 66 -8.54 -8.20 -8.43
CA TRP A 66 -7.65 -9.03 -7.65
C TRP A 66 -7.06 -8.18 -6.53
N VAL A 67 -7.26 -8.63 -5.30
CA VAL A 67 -6.81 -7.97 -4.09
C VAL A 67 -5.77 -8.85 -3.42
N ARG A 68 -4.63 -8.24 -3.14
CA ARG A 68 -3.52 -8.85 -2.44
C ARG A 68 -3.25 -8.07 -1.18
N GLU A 69 -3.12 -8.78 -0.06
CA GLU A 69 -2.76 -8.19 1.23
C GLU A 69 -1.51 -8.87 1.78
N SER A 70 -0.60 -8.05 2.31
CA SER A 70 0.67 -8.50 2.85
C SER A 70 1.12 -7.64 4.02
N TYR A 71 1.89 -8.22 4.93
CA TYR A 71 2.69 -7.45 5.87
C TYR A 71 4.10 -7.22 5.32
N LEU A 72 4.63 -6.04 5.58
CA LEU A 72 6.01 -5.67 5.30
C LEU A 72 6.75 -5.54 6.63
N TYR A 73 7.88 -6.24 6.74
CA TYR A 73 8.76 -6.25 7.90
C TYR A 73 10.08 -5.59 7.52
N GLY A 74 10.60 -4.77 8.44
CA GLY A 74 11.99 -4.32 8.41
C GLY A 74 12.89 -5.24 9.23
N SER A 75 13.68 -4.65 10.13
CA SER A 75 14.63 -5.36 10.99
C SER A 75 14.00 -6.08 12.18
N GLY A 76 12.79 -5.68 12.57
CA GLY A 76 12.07 -6.22 13.73
C GLY A 76 11.22 -7.47 13.44
N ALA A 77 10.78 -8.13 14.51
CA ALA A 77 9.85 -9.26 14.45
C ALA A 77 8.39 -8.85 14.17
N GLU A 78 8.03 -7.60 14.42
CA GLU A 78 6.70 -7.06 14.18
C GLU A 78 6.58 -6.43 12.78
N PRO A 79 5.40 -6.53 12.15
CA PRO A 79 5.18 -5.90 10.85
C PRO A 79 5.16 -4.38 10.99
N TRP A 80 5.87 -3.70 10.10
CA TRP A 80 5.88 -2.24 10.04
C TRP A 80 4.70 -1.69 9.24
N VAL A 81 4.33 -2.37 8.16
CA VAL A 81 3.28 -1.90 7.25
C VAL A 81 2.34 -3.04 6.88
N LYS A 82 1.04 -2.76 6.92
CA LYS A 82 0.01 -3.57 6.27
C LYS A 82 -0.25 -3.00 4.88
N ALA A 83 0.16 -3.73 3.85
CA ALA A 83 -0.01 -3.36 2.47
C ALA A 83 -1.21 -4.09 1.85
N LYS A 84 -2.02 -3.37 1.10
CA LYS A 84 -3.12 -3.90 0.29
C LYS A 84 -3.03 -3.33 -1.12
N SER A 85 -3.05 -4.19 -2.12
CA SER A 85 -3.04 -3.79 -3.53
C SER A 85 -4.28 -4.29 -4.24
N ILE A 86 -4.91 -3.42 -5.01
CA ILE A 86 -6.20 -3.65 -5.66
C ILE A 86 -6.00 -3.44 -7.16
N PHE A 87 -5.95 -4.53 -7.90
CA PHE A 87 -5.79 -4.52 -9.34
C PHE A 87 -7.13 -4.84 -10.01
N PRO A 88 -7.75 -3.89 -10.73
CA PRO A 88 -8.87 -4.19 -11.62
C PRO A 88 -8.52 -5.35 -12.54
N ILE A 89 -9.45 -6.28 -12.76
CA ILE A 89 -9.18 -7.49 -13.55
C ILE A 89 -8.64 -7.16 -14.95
N GLN A 90 -9.08 -6.04 -15.53
CA GLN A 90 -8.63 -5.55 -16.83
C GLN A 90 -7.15 -5.17 -16.84
N SER A 91 -6.62 -4.65 -15.73
CA SER A 91 -5.20 -4.36 -15.57
C SER A 91 -4.38 -5.66 -15.60
N LEU A 92 -4.90 -6.73 -15.00
CA LEU A 92 -4.25 -8.05 -14.97
C LEU A 92 -4.25 -8.79 -16.31
N TYR A 93 -5.19 -8.51 -17.22
CA TYR A 93 -5.14 -9.05 -18.58
C TYR A 93 -4.13 -8.32 -19.48
N LYS A 94 -3.65 -7.15 -19.04
CA LYS A 94 -2.63 -6.36 -19.72
C LYS A 94 -1.26 -6.58 -19.07
N ARG A 95 -0.42 -5.55 -19.08
CA ARG A 95 0.95 -5.59 -18.57
C ARG A 95 1.01 -5.86 -17.06
N ALA A 96 -0.05 -5.56 -16.29
CA ALA A 96 -0.07 -5.78 -14.84
C ALA A 96 -0.24 -7.27 -14.45
N ARG A 97 -0.37 -8.21 -15.41
CA ARG A 97 -0.41 -9.66 -15.14
C ARG A 97 0.71 -10.15 -14.23
N ILE A 98 1.91 -9.57 -14.38
CA ILE A 98 3.08 -9.94 -13.57
C ILE A 98 2.81 -9.83 -12.08
N PHE A 99 2.03 -8.82 -11.64
CA PHE A 99 1.73 -8.57 -10.22
C PHE A 99 0.94 -9.70 -9.57
N LYS A 100 0.18 -10.49 -10.34
CA LYS A 100 -0.51 -11.69 -9.85
C LYS A 100 0.44 -12.82 -9.46
N HIS A 101 1.65 -12.82 -10.01
CA HIS A 101 2.61 -13.94 -9.90
C HIS A 101 3.87 -13.60 -9.09
N ILE A 102 3.90 -12.45 -8.41
CA ILE A 102 5.08 -11.99 -7.69
C ILE A 102 5.37 -12.77 -6.40
N GLY A 103 4.44 -13.58 -5.91
CA GLY A 103 4.66 -14.44 -4.75
C GLY A 103 4.99 -13.64 -3.50
N ARG A 104 6.22 -13.72 -2.99
CA ARG A 104 6.70 -12.91 -1.84
C ARG A 104 7.57 -11.72 -2.24
N LYS A 105 7.69 -11.43 -3.53
CA LYS A 105 8.44 -10.26 -3.99
C LYS A 105 7.62 -8.99 -3.75
N PRO A 106 8.26 -7.89 -3.33
CA PRO A 106 7.57 -6.62 -3.14
C PRO A 106 7.07 -6.04 -4.45
N ILE A 107 5.88 -5.47 -4.42
CA ILE A 107 5.26 -4.81 -5.58
C ILE A 107 6.12 -3.62 -6.04
N GLY A 108 6.67 -2.85 -5.10
CA GLY A 108 7.52 -1.69 -5.39
C GLY A 108 8.70 -2.01 -6.30
N TRP A 109 9.30 -3.20 -6.16
CA TRP A 109 10.40 -3.61 -7.03
C TRP A 109 10.00 -3.61 -8.51
N PHE A 110 8.82 -4.15 -8.84
CA PHE A 110 8.33 -4.18 -10.23
C PHE A 110 7.78 -2.83 -10.70
N LEU A 111 7.20 -2.03 -9.80
CA LEU A 111 6.64 -0.72 -10.14
C LEU A 111 7.70 0.31 -10.51
N PHE A 112 8.85 0.26 -9.83
CA PHE A 112 9.91 1.25 -9.96
C PHE A 112 11.10 0.74 -10.76
N GLN A 113 11.03 -0.48 -11.30
CA GLN A 113 12.07 -1.01 -12.18
C GLN A 113 12.06 -0.27 -13.53
N ARG A 114 12.95 0.73 -13.66
CA ARG A 114 13.13 1.57 -14.86
C ARG A 114 11.90 2.39 -15.25
N THR A 115 10.98 2.59 -14.32
CA THR A 115 9.77 3.40 -14.50
C THR A 115 9.51 4.26 -13.28
N THR A 116 8.96 5.45 -13.49
CA THR A 116 8.39 6.30 -12.45
C THR A 116 6.90 6.43 -12.75
N PRO A 117 6.03 5.58 -12.19
CA PRO A 117 4.61 5.59 -12.52
C PRO A 117 3.95 6.87 -11.99
N ASP A 118 3.01 7.42 -12.77
CA ASP A 118 2.15 8.49 -12.30
C ASP A 118 1.35 8.01 -11.09
N CYS A 119 1.23 8.86 -10.07
CA CYS A 119 0.65 8.51 -8.79
C CYS A 119 -0.20 9.65 -8.26
N GLU A 120 -1.50 9.41 -8.07
CA GLU A 120 -2.36 10.25 -7.26
C GLU A 120 -2.40 9.67 -5.84
N ARG A 121 -2.16 10.50 -4.82
CA ARG A 121 -2.09 10.05 -3.43
C ARG A 121 -3.10 10.75 -2.54
N ARG A 122 -3.66 9.99 -1.60
CA ARG A 122 -4.41 10.50 -0.46
C ARG A 122 -3.92 9.87 0.84
N VAL A 123 -4.07 10.61 1.94
CA VAL A 123 -3.74 10.15 3.30
C VAL A 123 -5.04 10.08 4.10
N LEU A 124 -5.25 8.96 4.78
CA LEU A 124 -6.46 8.64 5.54
C LEU A 124 -6.09 7.99 6.86
N LEU A 125 -6.90 8.21 7.89
CA LEU A 125 -6.87 7.42 9.12
C LEU A 125 -7.87 6.27 8.96
N LEU A 126 -7.38 5.03 8.98
CA LEU A 126 -8.20 3.81 8.96
C LEU A 126 -8.12 3.10 10.32
N ASP A 127 -8.93 2.07 10.53
CA ASP A 127 -8.98 1.32 11.80
C ASP A 127 -7.62 0.75 12.23
N ASP A 128 -6.78 0.35 11.27
CA ASP A 128 -5.44 -0.20 11.53
C ASP A 128 -4.36 0.89 11.72
N GLY A 129 -4.66 2.17 11.45
CA GLY A 129 -3.73 3.28 11.58
C GLY A 129 -3.65 4.22 10.37
N TRP A 130 -2.68 5.13 10.43
CA TRP A 130 -2.42 6.10 9.37
C TRP A 130 -2.01 5.41 8.08
N THR A 131 -2.70 5.80 7.02
CA THR A 131 -2.66 5.09 5.75
C THR A 131 -2.44 6.06 4.61
N ARG A 132 -1.44 5.77 3.77
CA ARG A 132 -1.36 6.38 2.44
C ARG A 132 -1.96 5.44 1.41
N GLN A 133 -2.84 5.97 0.57
CA GLN A 133 -3.36 5.27 -0.59
C GLN A 133 -2.85 5.97 -1.84
N SER A 134 -2.33 5.19 -2.77
CA SER A 134 -1.72 5.65 -4.01
C SER A 134 -2.39 4.93 -5.20
N CYS A 135 -3.02 5.70 -6.07
CA CYS A 135 -3.56 5.23 -7.33
C CYS A 135 -2.48 5.41 -8.40
N TYR A 136 -1.88 4.29 -8.81
CA TYR A 136 -0.81 4.29 -9.79
C TYR A 136 -1.37 4.11 -11.19
N THR A 137 -0.77 4.81 -12.16
CA THR A 137 -0.88 4.50 -13.58
C THR A 137 0.45 3.93 -14.06
N TRP A 138 0.48 2.64 -14.38
CA TRP A 138 1.69 1.95 -14.82
C TRP A 138 1.42 1.24 -16.15
N HIS A 139 2.14 1.66 -17.18
CA HIS A 139 1.91 1.24 -18.58
C HIS A 139 0.42 1.24 -18.99
N GLY A 140 -0.29 2.33 -18.67
CA GLY A 140 -1.71 2.50 -18.98
C GLY A 140 -2.67 1.63 -18.14
N CYS A 141 -2.16 0.89 -17.16
CA CYS A 141 -2.97 0.14 -16.20
C CYS A 141 -3.08 0.93 -14.89
N LYS A 142 -4.31 1.06 -14.37
CA LYS A 142 -4.56 1.67 -13.05
C LYS A 142 -4.75 0.61 -11.98
N PHE A 143 -4.23 0.87 -10.79
CA PHE A 143 -4.47 0.08 -9.58
C PHE A 143 -4.18 0.91 -8.33
N ILE A 144 -4.74 0.50 -7.20
CA ILE A 144 -4.52 1.14 -5.91
C ILE A 144 -3.52 0.31 -5.10
N VAL A 145 -2.60 0.99 -4.44
CA VAL A 145 -1.80 0.47 -3.34
C VAL A 145 -2.15 1.27 -2.09
N GLN A 146 -2.50 0.56 -1.03
CA GLN A 146 -2.77 1.07 0.29
C GLN A 146 -1.67 0.57 1.22
N GLU A 147 -1.04 1.49 1.94
CA GLU A 147 0.04 1.22 2.88
C GLU A 147 -0.35 1.84 4.21
N THR A 148 -0.76 0.99 5.15
CA THR A 148 -1.09 1.38 6.52
C THR A 148 0.11 1.14 7.41
N PHE A 149 0.63 2.22 8.00
CA PHE A 149 1.76 2.17 8.93
C PHE A 149 1.24 1.71 10.29
N LEU A 150 1.87 0.66 10.82
CA LEU A 150 1.41 -0.02 12.02
C LEU A 150 2.12 0.55 13.27
N PRO A 151 1.56 0.36 14.48
CA PRO A 151 2.15 0.90 15.70
C PRO A 151 3.61 0.51 15.94
N ALA A 152 4.03 -0.68 15.50
CA ALA A 152 5.43 -1.12 15.61
C ALA A 152 6.39 -0.26 14.79
N PHE A 153 5.95 0.27 13.65
CA PHE A 153 6.76 1.18 12.85
C PHE A 153 6.84 2.57 13.49
N GLU A 154 5.72 3.08 14.00
CA GLU A 154 5.69 4.36 14.70
C GLU A 154 6.60 4.35 15.93
N ARG A 155 6.58 3.26 16.73
CA ARG A 155 7.54 3.07 17.84
C ARG A 155 8.98 3.06 17.33
N TYR A 156 9.26 2.31 16.26
CA TYR A 156 10.61 2.26 15.69
C TYR A 156 11.15 3.64 15.30
N LEU A 157 10.30 4.49 14.70
CA LEU A 157 10.64 5.87 14.32
C LEU A 157 10.81 6.82 15.52
N GLN A 158 10.29 6.49 16.69
CA GLN A 158 10.47 7.28 17.91
C GLN A 158 11.77 6.92 18.63
N ASP A 159 12.18 5.65 18.51
CA ASP A 159 13.36 5.12 19.18
C ASP A 159 14.67 5.37 18.39
N HIS A 160 14.59 5.79 17.11
CA HIS A 160 15.72 5.97 16.19
C HIS A 160 15.56 7.21 15.31
#